data_AF-A0A9X7YDB6-F1
#
_entry.id   AF-A0A9X7YDB6-F1
#
_cell.length_a   1.000
_cell.length_b   1.000
_cell.length_c   1.000
_cell.angle_alpha   90.00
_cell.angle_beta   90.00
_cell.angle_gamma   90.00
#
_symmetry.space_group_name_H-M   'P 1'
#
loop_
_entity.id
_entity.type
_entity.pdbx_description
1 polymer ?
#
loop_
_entity_poly.entity_id
_entity_poly.type
_entity_poly.pdbx_seq_one_letter_code
_entity_poly.pdbx_strand_id
1 'polypeptide(L)'
;MPEIALRKWIKPSTISALAPAEWDDFTQRWAVGKLAEAGVSLPAELRVIEQACHPVDMKWLGHRLGIVWKSSTPTSSMEAKSWLHETGRLTKHLPLDIAAHAIDEAARASRFTPTAYEILKVAQPLLDERQRQRQRLDWIVNGKPKQPRRPWEMDARPFSDVDPCKPDEAKAIAEEFGIPRPGTHVPRKGDRRARGAAHLTVEDYVSLGLSRADAEKAISDIREQAA
;
A
#
# COMPACT_ATOMS: atom_id res chain seq x y z
N MET A 1 24.74 -0.04 13.11
CA MET A 1 24.42 0.29 11.70
C MET A 1 25.25 1.51 11.35
N PRO A 2 26.09 1.48 10.31
CA PRO A 2 26.91 2.64 10.01
C PRO A 2 25.99 3.75 9.54
N GLU A 3 26.12 4.89 10.20
CA GLU A 3 25.51 6.17 9.86
C GLU A 3 26.14 6.63 8.53
N ILE A 4 25.70 6.03 7.42
CA ILE A 4 26.18 6.35 6.08
C ILE A 4 25.84 7.82 5.85
N ALA A 5 26.88 8.57 5.54
CA ALA A 5 26.94 10.01 5.39
C ALA A 5 26.07 10.54 4.23
N LEU A 6 24.75 10.41 4.35
CA LEU A 6 23.74 11.00 3.47
C LEU A 6 23.70 12.54 3.53
N ARG A 7 24.51 13.17 4.39
CA ARG A 7 24.49 14.62 4.62
C ARG A 7 25.35 15.47 3.68
N LYS A 8 26.12 14.88 2.78
CA LYS A 8 26.83 15.61 1.71
C LYS A 8 26.36 15.16 0.33
N TRP A 9 25.05 15.02 0.16
CA TRP A 9 24.48 14.99 -1.17
C TRP A 9 24.99 16.21 -1.94
N ILE A 10 25.64 15.94 -3.07
CA ILE A 10 25.69 16.83 -4.21
C ILE A 10 24.30 17.47 -4.27
N LYS A 11 24.23 18.80 -4.12
CA LYS A 11 22.94 19.50 -4.07
C LYS A 11 22.06 18.91 -5.18
N PRO A 12 20.81 18.48 -4.90
CA PRO A 12 19.91 17.92 -5.91
C PRO A 12 19.88 18.76 -7.20
N SER A 13 20.16 20.07 -7.08
CA SER A 13 20.36 21.00 -8.19
C SER A 13 21.39 20.57 -9.25
N THR A 14 22.49 19.87 -8.94
CA THR A 14 23.54 19.64 -9.94
C THR A 14 23.18 18.52 -10.93
N ILE A 15 22.48 17.48 -10.47
CA ILE A 15 21.99 16.38 -11.32
C ILE A 15 20.58 16.70 -11.85
N SER A 16 19.74 17.41 -11.08
CA SER A 16 18.40 17.82 -11.54
C SER A 16 18.40 19.01 -12.52
N ALA A 17 19.46 19.84 -12.57
CA ALA A 17 19.57 20.92 -13.55
C ALA A 17 19.92 20.44 -14.97
N LEU A 18 20.35 19.19 -15.12
CA LEU A 18 20.49 18.57 -16.43
C LEU A 18 19.07 18.15 -16.89
N ALA A 19 18.33 19.11 -17.44
CA ALA A 19 17.00 18.90 -18.00
C ALA A 19 17.08 18.28 -19.42
N PRO A 20 16.05 17.56 -19.90
CA PRO A 20 16.16 16.47 -20.88
C PRO A 20 16.20 16.87 -22.36
N ALA A 21 16.21 18.16 -22.70
CA ALA A 21 15.87 18.56 -24.06
C ALA A 21 16.92 18.15 -25.10
N GLU A 22 18.22 18.22 -24.79
CA GLU A 22 19.28 17.86 -25.75
C GLU A 22 20.46 17.26 -25.00
N TRP A 23 20.28 16.04 -24.52
CA TRP A 23 21.39 15.25 -23.97
C TRP A 23 22.17 14.69 -25.16
N ASP A 24 23.04 15.52 -25.72
CA ASP A 24 23.97 15.15 -26.77
C ASP A 24 25.27 14.55 -26.21
N ASP A 25 26.08 13.93 -27.08
CA ASP A 25 27.35 13.30 -26.69
C ASP A 25 28.33 14.31 -26.05
N PHE A 26 28.23 15.59 -26.44
CA PHE A 26 29.01 16.66 -25.84
C PHE A 26 28.63 16.88 -24.36
N THR A 27 27.33 17.02 -24.08
CA THR A 27 26.80 17.20 -22.72
C THR A 27 27.14 16.01 -21.83
N GLN A 28 27.12 14.79 -22.38
CA GLN A 28 27.55 13.60 -21.67
C GLN A 28 29.01 13.70 -21.22
N ARG A 29 29.92 13.93 -22.18
CA ARG A 29 31.37 13.98 -21.93
C ARG A 29 31.72 15.11 -20.97
N TRP A 30 31.08 16.26 -21.12
CA TRP A 30 31.24 17.39 -20.21
C TRP A 30 30.82 17.03 -18.78
N ALA A 31 29.66 16.40 -18.60
CA ALA A 31 29.17 15.97 -17.29
C ALA A 31 30.09 14.92 -16.65
N VAL A 32 30.54 13.92 -17.41
CA VAL A 32 31.51 12.91 -16.95
C VAL A 32 32.81 13.57 -16.49
N GLY A 33 33.35 14.50 -17.29
CA GLY A 33 34.57 15.23 -16.93
C GLY A 33 34.43 16.02 -15.63
N LYS A 34 33.34 16.77 -15.47
CA LYS A 34 33.07 17.56 -14.25
C LYS A 34 32.87 16.70 -13.01
N LEU A 35 32.19 15.56 -13.14
CA LEU A 35 31.96 14.65 -12.03
C LEU A 35 33.25 13.89 -11.64
N ALA A 36 34.10 13.57 -12.61
CA ALA A 36 35.43 13.01 -12.37
C ALA A 36 36.36 14.01 -11.66
N GLU A 37 36.36 15.29 -12.07
CA GLU A 37 37.08 16.37 -11.37
C GLU A 37 36.63 16.51 -9.90
N ALA A 38 35.36 16.27 -9.62
CA ALA A 38 34.80 16.27 -8.27
C ALA A 38 35.05 14.98 -7.47
N GLY A 39 35.77 13.99 -8.04
CA GLY A 39 36.07 12.71 -7.40
C GLY A 39 34.86 11.78 -7.27
N VAL A 40 33.79 11.99 -8.05
CA VAL A 40 32.56 11.19 -7.99
C VAL A 40 32.70 9.95 -8.88
N SER A 41 32.47 8.76 -8.31
CA SER A 41 32.43 7.51 -9.07
C SER A 41 31.02 7.24 -9.60
N LEU A 42 30.77 7.59 -10.86
CA LEU A 42 29.45 7.42 -11.49
C LEU A 42 28.92 5.97 -11.45
N PRO A 43 29.72 4.92 -11.68
CA PRO A 43 29.26 3.54 -11.53
C PRO A 43 28.94 3.14 -10.08
N ALA A 44 29.52 3.81 -9.08
CA ALA A 44 29.15 3.61 -7.69
C ALA A 44 27.82 4.29 -7.37
N GLU A 45 27.65 5.55 -7.80
CA GLU A 45 26.39 6.29 -7.64
C GLU A 45 25.21 5.61 -8.34
N LEU A 46 25.42 5.08 -9.56
CA LEU A 46 24.39 4.32 -10.26
C LEU A 46 23.96 3.08 -9.46
N ARG A 47 24.91 2.35 -8.87
CA ARG A 47 24.59 1.19 -8.02
C ARG A 47 23.81 1.59 -6.77
N VAL A 48 24.14 2.73 -6.15
CA VAL A 48 23.42 3.25 -4.98
C VAL A 48 21.97 3.58 -5.35
N ILE A 49 21.74 4.27 -6.47
CA ILE A 49 20.36 4.62 -6.87
C ILE A 49 19.56 3.41 -7.34
N GLU A 50 20.20 2.42 -7.98
CA GLU A 50 19.56 1.14 -8.30
C GLU A 50 19.10 0.41 -7.04
N GLN A 51 19.95 0.39 -6.01
CA GLN A 51 19.60 -0.17 -4.72
C GLN A 51 18.46 0.59 -4.05
N ALA A 52 18.47 1.92 -4.12
CA ALA A 52 17.42 2.78 -3.58
C ALA A 52 16.08 2.70 -4.35
N CYS A 53 16.05 2.01 -5.50
CA CYS A 53 14.84 1.70 -6.26
C CYS A 53 14.27 0.31 -5.93
N HIS A 54 14.93 -0.50 -5.09
CA HIS A 54 14.40 -1.82 -4.77
C HIS A 54 13.08 -1.73 -4.01
N PRO A 55 12.09 -2.58 -4.36
CA PRO A 55 10.84 -2.66 -3.64
C PRO A 55 11.02 -2.93 -2.15
N VAL A 56 10.10 -2.42 -1.35
CA VAL A 56 10.05 -2.65 0.08
C VAL A 56 9.79 -4.14 0.41
N ASP A 57 10.37 -4.61 1.50
CA ASP A 57 10.08 -5.94 2.04
C ASP A 57 8.63 -6.03 2.55
N MET A 58 7.92 -7.09 2.16
CA MET A 58 6.51 -7.28 2.50
C MET A 58 6.28 -7.45 4.00
N LYS A 59 7.24 -8.03 4.73
CA LYS A 59 7.13 -8.19 6.19
C LYS A 59 7.27 -6.83 6.88
N TRP A 60 8.21 -5.98 6.45
CA TRP A 60 8.29 -4.60 6.91
C TRP A 60 7.02 -3.82 6.59
N LEU A 61 6.52 -3.92 5.35
CA LEU A 61 5.33 -3.18 4.90
C LEU A 61 4.09 -3.58 5.70
N GLY A 62 3.86 -4.88 5.89
CA GLY A 62 2.77 -5.39 6.71
C GLY A 62 2.86 -4.91 8.16
N HIS A 63 4.06 -4.90 8.74
CA HIS A 63 4.27 -4.37 10.09
C HIS A 63 3.97 -2.86 10.17
N ARG A 64 4.44 -2.07 9.21
CA ARG A 64 4.21 -0.61 9.20
C ARG A 64 2.73 -0.27 9.05
N LEU A 65 2.05 -0.88 8.08
CA LEU A 65 0.61 -0.68 7.86
C LEU A 65 -0.20 -1.17 9.07
N GLY A 66 0.22 -2.26 9.73
CA GLY A 66 -0.39 -2.74 10.96
C GLY A 66 -0.31 -1.73 12.12
N ILE A 67 0.79 -0.98 12.24
CA ILE A 67 0.92 0.11 13.22
C ILE A 67 -0.07 1.24 12.90
N VAL A 68 -0.13 1.68 11.64
CA VAL A 68 -1.05 2.73 11.19
C VAL A 68 -2.50 2.35 11.47
N TRP A 69 -2.88 1.12 11.14
CA TRP A 69 -4.22 0.60 11.45
C TRP A 69 -4.52 0.62 12.96
N LYS A 70 -3.60 0.13 13.79
CA LYS A 70 -3.78 0.11 15.25
C LYS A 70 -3.91 1.51 15.86
N SER A 71 -3.31 2.52 15.24
CA SER A 71 -3.45 3.92 15.65
C SER A 71 -4.74 4.58 15.17
N SER A 72 -5.43 4.01 14.19
CA SER A 72 -6.74 4.48 13.72
C SER A 72 -7.88 3.87 14.52
N THR A 73 -9.01 4.58 14.62
CA THR A 73 -10.20 4.11 15.35
C THR A 73 -10.71 2.79 14.75
N PRO A 74 -10.70 1.67 15.48
CA PRO A 74 -10.99 0.37 14.89
C PRO A 74 -12.50 0.21 14.63
N THR A 75 -12.88 -0.05 13.39
CA THR A 75 -14.28 -0.31 13.00
C THR A 75 -14.60 -1.81 13.02
N SER A 76 -13.72 -2.66 12.47
CA SER A 76 -13.81 -4.13 12.58
C SER A 76 -12.49 -4.83 12.21
N SER A 77 -12.31 -6.08 12.64
CA SER A 77 -11.11 -6.88 12.32
C SER A 77 -11.08 -7.38 10.87
N MET A 78 -12.24 -7.52 10.23
CA MET A 78 -12.35 -7.94 8.83
C MET A 78 -11.97 -6.80 7.89
N GLU A 79 -12.40 -5.57 8.19
CA GLU A 79 -11.97 -4.36 7.46
C GLU A 79 -10.46 -4.16 7.57
N ALA A 80 -9.88 -4.43 8.74
CA ALA A 80 -8.43 -4.37 8.94
C ALA A 80 -7.67 -5.28 7.96
N LYS A 81 -8.10 -6.54 7.82
CA LYS A 81 -7.45 -7.52 6.94
C LYS A 81 -7.59 -7.12 5.47
N SER A 82 -8.79 -6.72 5.06
CA SER A 82 -9.06 -6.28 3.68
C SER A 82 -8.22 -5.06 3.32
N TRP A 83 -8.19 -4.06 4.20
CA TRP A 83 -7.38 -2.85 4.01
C TRP A 83 -5.88 -3.16 3.97
N LEU A 84 -5.36 -3.99 4.88
CA LEU A 84 -3.95 -4.39 4.90
C LEU A 84 -3.54 -5.11 3.62
N HIS A 85 -4.36 -6.05 3.16
CA HIS A 85 -4.10 -6.81 1.94
C HIS A 85 -4.08 -5.90 0.72
N GLU A 86 -5.11 -5.07 0.55
CA GLU A 86 -5.21 -4.19 -0.62
C GLU A 86 -4.14 -3.10 -0.62
N THR A 87 -3.92 -2.46 0.53
CA THR A 87 -2.89 -1.42 0.67
C THR A 87 -1.50 -2.00 0.48
N GLY A 88 -1.21 -3.17 1.05
CA GLY A 88 0.05 -3.88 0.84
C GLY A 88 0.25 -4.24 -0.64
N ARG A 89 -0.76 -4.81 -1.30
CA ARG A 89 -0.71 -5.17 -2.73
C ARG A 89 -0.41 -3.98 -3.63
N LEU A 90 -1.06 -2.84 -3.36
CA LEU A 90 -0.92 -1.63 -4.16
C LEU A 90 0.38 -0.86 -3.89
N THR A 91 0.99 -1.00 -2.70
CA THR A 91 2.19 -0.22 -2.32
C THR A 91 3.47 -1.05 -2.30
N LYS A 92 3.42 -2.37 -2.49
CA LYS A 92 4.59 -3.27 -2.44
C LYS A 92 5.74 -2.92 -3.38
N HIS A 93 5.45 -2.22 -4.48
CA HIS A 93 6.44 -1.87 -5.48
C HIS A 93 7.24 -0.61 -5.11
N LEU A 94 6.81 0.13 -4.08
CA LEU A 94 7.48 1.34 -3.64
C LEU A 94 8.80 1.01 -2.93
N PRO A 95 9.86 1.82 -3.11
CA PRO A 95 11.06 1.73 -2.30
C PRO A 95 10.80 2.02 -0.83
N LEU A 96 11.58 1.39 0.06
CA LEU A 96 11.38 1.44 1.52
C LEU A 96 11.23 2.86 2.07
N ASP A 97 12.11 3.78 1.69
CA ASP A 97 12.13 5.15 2.19
C ASP A 97 10.96 5.99 1.64
N ILE A 98 10.59 5.79 0.37
CA ILE A 98 9.40 6.42 -0.24
C ILE A 98 8.14 5.89 0.43
N ALA A 99 8.04 4.57 0.63
CA ALA A 99 6.90 3.93 1.28
C ALA A 99 6.75 4.44 2.72
N ALA A 100 7.84 4.47 3.50
CA ALA A 100 7.82 4.98 4.87
C ALA A 100 7.35 6.43 4.95
N HIS A 101 7.93 7.32 4.14
CA HIS A 101 7.54 8.71 4.10
C HIS A 101 6.07 8.89 3.67
N ALA A 102 5.66 8.24 2.58
CA ALA A 102 4.32 8.38 2.05
C ALA A 102 3.23 7.85 3.00
N ILE A 103 3.50 6.74 3.69
CA ILE A 103 2.60 6.20 4.71
C ILE A 103 2.43 7.21 5.85
N ASP A 104 3.52 7.83 6.30
CA ASP A 104 3.51 8.76 7.44
C ASP A 104 2.82 10.08 7.11
N GLU A 105 3.07 10.62 5.92
CA GLU A 105 2.39 11.81 5.43
C GLU A 105 0.89 11.56 5.24
N ALA A 106 0.51 10.43 4.62
CA ALA A 106 -0.88 10.08 4.42
C ALA A 106 -1.61 9.85 5.76
N ALA A 107 -0.96 9.17 6.72
CA ALA A 107 -1.51 8.97 8.06
C ALA A 107 -1.66 10.27 8.84
N ARG A 108 -0.75 11.24 8.65
CA ARG A 108 -0.85 12.56 9.30
C ARG A 108 -1.93 13.43 8.68
N ALA A 109 -2.10 13.35 7.36
CA ALA A 109 -3.11 14.13 6.63
C ALA A 109 -4.53 13.57 6.81
N SER A 110 -4.68 12.26 7.04
CA SER A 110 -5.97 11.62 7.19
C SER A 110 -6.45 11.63 8.64
N ARG A 111 -7.75 11.88 8.82
CA ARG A 111 -8.44 11.70 10.12
C ARG A 111 -8.73 10.22 10.40
N PHE A 112 -8.71 9.39 9.37
CA PHE A 112 -9.01 7.96 9.42
C PHE A 112 -7.80 7.15 8.95
N THR A 113 -7.95 5.84 8.85
CA THR A 113 -6.95 5.00 8.19
C THR A 113 -6.75 5.49 6.74
N PRO A 114 -5.52 5.84 6.32
CA PRO A 114 -5.30 6.32 4.96
C PRO A 114 -5.59 5.22 3.95
N THR A 115 -6.23 5.60 2.84
CA THR A 115 -6.43 4.73 1.68
C THR A 115 -5.11 4.50 0.94
N ALA A 116 -5.02 3.40 0.19
CA ALA A 116 -3.88 3.15 -0.68
C ALA A 116 -3.65 4.29 -1.68
N TYR A 117 -4.73 4.92 -2.17
CA TYR A 117 -4.65 6.06 -3.08
C TYR A 117 -3.99 7.29 -2.42
N GLU A 118 -4.32 7.60 -1.17
CA GLU A 118 -3.70 8.72 -0.44
C GLU A 118 -2.20 8.51 -0.23
N ILE A 119 -1.79 7.26 0.06
CA ILE A 119 -0.36 6.90 0.14
C ILE A 119 0.30 7.08 -1.24
N LEU A 120 -0.30 6.56 -2.30
CA LEU A 120 0.24 6.66 -3.67
C LEU A 120 0.32 8.11 -4.16
N LYS A 121 -0.62 8.98 -3.77
CA LYS A 121 -0.60 10.40 -4.11
C LYS A 121 0.68 11.10 -3.61
N VAL A 122 1.20 10.68 -2.46
CA VAL A 122 2.49 11.17 -1.93
C VAL A 122 3.68 10.44 -2.56
N ALA A 123 3.57 9.11 -2.70
CA ALA A 123 4.68 8.28 -3.16
C ALA A 123 5.04 8.48 -4.64
N GLN A 124 4.05 8.59 -5.52
CA GLN A 124 4.23 8.61 -6.97
C GLN A 124 5.20 9.71 -7.45
N PRO A 125 5.06 10.99 -7.07
CA PRO A 125 5.98 12.02 -7.54
C PRO A 125 7.43 11.79 -7.07
N LEU A 126 7.62 11.20 -5.89
CA LEU A 126 8.95 10.85 -5.37
C LEU A 126 9.56 9.68 -6.13
N LEU A 127 8.75 8.68 -6.47
CA LEU A 127 9.17 7.53 -7.27
C LEU A 127 9.53 7.98 -8.69
N ASP A 128 8.71 8.83 -9.32
CA ASP A 128 8.94 9.36 -10.66
C ASP A 128 10.24 10.18 -10.72
N GLU A 129 10.51 11.01 -9.72
CA GLU A 129 11.79 11.73 -9.63
C GLU A 129 12.97 10.78 -9.47
N ARG A 130 12.87 9.78 -8.60
CA ARG A 130 13.95 8.79 -8.42
C ARG A 130 14.21 7.98 -9.69
N GLN A 131 13.17 7.57 -10.39
CA GLN A 131 13.30 6.85 -11.66
C GLN A 131 13.97 7.72 -12.73
N ARG A 132 13.62 9.01 -12.80
CA ARG A 132 14.28 9.98 -13.69
C ARG A 132 15.76 10.15 -13.33
N GLN A 133 16.10 10.26 -12.05
CA GLN A 133 17.49 10.32 -11.60
C GLN A 133 18.29 9.08 -11.98
N ARG A 134 17.71 7.88 -11.81
CA ARG A 134 18.34 6.62 -12.25
C ARG A 134 18.58 6.62 -13.75
N GLN A 135 17.59 7.00 -14.55
CA GLN A 135 17.70 7.05 -16.01
C GLN A 135 18.79 8.04 -16.47
N ARG A 136 18.87 9.21 -15.83
CA ARG A 136 19.93 10.20 -16.09
C ARG A 136 21.32 9.63 -15.78
N LEU A 137 21.50 9.02 -14.61
CA LEU A 137 22.78 8.42 -14.23
C LEU A 137 23.16 7.24 -15.12
N ASP A 138 22.20 6.37 -15.46
CA ASP A 138 22.41 5.26 -16.39
C ASP A 138 22.85 5.76 -17.77
N TRP A 139 22.26 6.85 -18.26
CA TRP A 139 22.68 7.47 -19.51
C TRP A 139 24.12 8.01 -19.43
N ILE A 140 24.47 8.74 -18.37
CA ILE A 140 25.83 9.30 -18.22
C ILE A 140 26.87 8.18 -18.20
N VAL A 141 26.57 7.08 -17.49
CA VAL A 141 27.48 5.93 -17.35
C VAL A 141 27.57 5.10 -18.62
N ASN A 142 26.44 4.81 -19.28
CA ASN A 142 26.37 3.81 -20.34
C ASN A 142 26.21 4.40 -21.76
N GLY A 143 26.03 5.72 -21.90
CA GLY A 143 25.94 6.42 -23.20
C GLY A 143 24.79 5.98 -24.10
N LYS A 144 23.80 5.29 -23.54
CA LYS A 144 22.62 4.84 -24.28
C LYS A 144 21.41 5.48 -23.63
N PRO A 145 20.59 6.26 -24.37
CA PRO A 145 19.25 6.58 -23.91
C PRO A 145 18.47 5.27 -23.87
N LYS A 146 18.47 4.60 -22.71
CA LYS A 146 17.40 3.67 -22.42
C LYS A 146 16.16 4.55 -22.40
N GLN A 147 15.28 4.38 -23.39
CA GLN A 147 13.96 4.99 -23.33
C GLN A 147 13.41 4.77 -21.93
N PRO A 148 12.82 5.80 -21.30
CA PRO A 148 12.31 5.69 -19.95
C PRO A 148 11.36 4.50 -19.94
N ARG A 149 11.80 3.37 -19.37
CA ARG A 149 10.88 2.27 -19.07
C ARG A 149 9.87 2.89 -18.15
N ARG A 150 8.64 2.99 -18.63
CA ARG A 150 7.57 3.58 -17.85
C ARG A 150 7.45 2.75 -16.57
N PRO A 151 7.00 3.30 -15.43
CA PRO A 151 6.88 2.55 -14.18
C PRO A 151 6.13 1.20 -14.34
N TRP A 152 5.23 1.09 -15.33
CA TRP A 152 4.52 -0.13 -15.71
C TRP A 152 5.24 -1.05 -16.72
N GLU A 153 6.46 -0.75 -17.14
CA GLU A 153 7.31 -1.62 -17.97
C GLU A 153 8.39 -2.35 -17.15
N MET A 154 8.50 -2.05 -15.86
CA MET A 154 9.26 -2.88 -14.92
C MET A 154 8.32 -3.93 -14.35
N ASP A 155 8.23 -5.07 -15.03
CA ASP A 155 7.49 -6.27 -14.59
C ASP A 155 5.98 -6.05 -14.30
N ALA A 156 5.35 -5.01 -14.86
CA ALA A 156 3.90 -5.04 -14.97
C ALA A 156 3.57 -6.03 -16.08
N ARG A 157 3.33 -7.27 -15.68
CA ARG A 157 2.22 -8.01 -16.27
C ARG A 157 1.07 -6.99 -16.46
N PRO A 158 0.56 -6.75 -17.68
CA PRO A 158 -0.58 -5.87 -17.87
C PRO A 158 -1.67 -6.26 -16.86
N PHE A 159 -2.54 -5.34 -16.46
CA PHE A 159 -3.56 -5.67 -15.44
C PHE A 159 -4.45 -6.87 -15.86
N SER A 160 -4.48 -7.20 -17.15
CA SER A 160 -5.05 -8.42 -17.73
C SER A 160 -4.33 -9.73 -17.38
N ASP A 161 -3.05 -9.64 -17.01
CA ASP A 161 -2.14 -10.75 -16.70
C ASP A 161 -1.92 -10.90 -15.18
N VAL A 162 -2.47 -9.96 -14.38
CA VAL A 162 -2.73 -10.20 -12.97
C VAL A 162 -3.95 -11.11 -12.94
N ASP A 163 -3.71 -12.43 -12.95
CA ASP A 163 -4.77 -13.42 -12.78
C ASP A 163 -5.63 -12.97 -11.58
N PRO A 164 -6.93 -12.67 -11.78
CA PRO A 164 -7.81 -12.41 -10.66
C PRO A 164 -7.70 -13.63 -9.74
N CYS A 165 -7.58 -13.38 -8.43
CA CYS A 165 -7.43 -14.42 -7.44
C CYS A 165 -8.47 -15.52 -7.71
N LYS A 166 -8.01 -16.71 -8.10
CA LYS A 166 -8.94 -17.80 -8.43
C LYS A 166 -9.70 -18.14 -7.15
N PRO A 167 -10.97 -18.58 -7.24
CA PRO A 167 -11.76 -18.94 -6.06
C PRO A 167 -11.04 -19.92 -5.12
N ASP A 168 -10.23 -20.82 -5.68
CA ASP A 168 -9.45 -21.80 -4.93
C ASP A 168 -8.19 -21.20 -4.27
N GLU A 169 -7.54 -20.20 -4.90
CA GLU A 169 -6.44 -19.45 -4.29
C GLU A 169 -6.94 -18.55 -3.17
N ALA A 170 -8.11 -17.91 -3.37
CA ALA A 170 -8.78 -17.14 -2.33
C ALA A 170 -9.13 -18.03 -1.13
N LYS A 171 -9.52 -19.27 -1.37
CA LYS A 171 -9.80 -20.29 -0.35
C LYS A 171 -8.53 -20.75 0.37
N ALA A 172 -7.43 -20.97 -0.34
CA ALA A 172 -6.14 -21.32 0.26
C ALA A 172 -5.60 -20.19 1.16
N ILE A 173 -5.68 -18.94 0.68
CA ILE A 173 -5.36 -17.73 1.47
C ILE A 173 -6.32 -17.63 2.67
N ALA A 174 -7.61 -17.91 2.49
CA ALA A 174 -8.55 -17.88 3.60
C ALA A 174 -8.23 -18.94 4.66
N GLU A 175 -7.83 -20.15 4.26
CA GLU A 175 -7.42 -21.21 5.19
C GLU A 175 -6.07 -20.90 5.87
N GLU A 176 -5.08 -20.38 5.14
CA GLU A 176 -3.77 -19.98 5.67
C GLU A 176 -3.85 -18.83 6.70
N PHE A 177 -4.71 -17.84 6.43
CA PHE A 177 -4.84 -16.64 7.27
C PHE A 177 -6.05 -16.67 8.22
N GLY A 178 -6.69 -17.84 8.37
CA GLY A 178 -7.81 -18.08 9.28
C GLY A 178 -9.01 -17.16 9.00
N ILE A 179 -9.29 -16.87 7.73
CA ILE A 179 -10.48 -16.13 7.28
C ILE A 179 -11.61 -17.15 7.15
N PRO A 180 -12.67 -17.08 7.97
CA PRO A 180 -13.80 -18.00 7.84
C PRO A 180 -14.47 -17.82 6.47
N ARG A 181 -14.87 -18.93 5.83
CA ARG A 181 -15.50 -18.87 4.50
C ARG A 181 -16.78 -18.04 4.57
N PRO A 182 -17.09 -17.20 3.56
CA PRO A 182 -18.42 -16.60 3.43
C PRO A 182 -19.46 -17.73 3.38
N GLY A 183 -20.32 -17.82 4.40
CA GLY A 183 -21.33 -18.87 4.53
C GLY A 183 -21.05 -19.96 5.59
N THR A 184 -19.87 -19.98 6.22
CA THR A 184 -19.57 -20.92 7.34
C THR A 184 -19.55 -20.24 8.71
N HIS A 185 -20.27 -19.13 8.85
CA HIS A 185 -20.50 -18.55 10.17
C HIS A 185 -21.49 -19.46 10.91
N VAL A 186 -20.99 -20.46 11.63
CA VAL A 186 -21.77 -21.07 12.70
C VAL A 186 -21.84 -20.00 13.79
N PRO A 187 -22.99 -19.38 14.05
CA PRO A 187 -23.08 -18.35 15.07
C PRO A 187 -22.63 -18.98 16.40
N ARG A 188 -21.60 -18.41 17.03
CA ARG A 188 -21.24 -18.81 18.40
C ARG A 188 -22.44 -18.50 19.29
N LYS A 189 -22.72 -19.42 20.21
CA LYS A 189 -23.79 -19.32 21.22
C LYS A 189 -23.56 -18.07 22.08
N GLY A 190 -24.02 -16.91 21.60
CA GLY A 190 -23.71 -15.60 22.19
C GLY A 190 -23.85 -14.40 21.23
N ASP A 191 -23.76 -14.59 19.92
CA ASP A 191 -23.94 -13.49 18.95
C ASP A 191 -25.43 -13.15 18.77
N ARG A 192 -25.97 -12.37 19.72
CA ARG A 192 -27.36 -11.89 19.72
C ARG A 192 -27.62 -10.79 18.68
N ARG A 193 -26.57 -10.15 18.14
CA ARG A 193 -26.68 -9.02 17.20
C ARG A 193 -26.75 -9.41 15.72
N ALA A 194 -26.47 -10.67 15.38
CA ALA A 194 -26.40 -11.13 13.98
C ALA A 194 -27.71 -11.78 13.48
N ARG A 195 -28.69 -11.97 14.36
CA ARG A 195 -30.02 -12.45 13.97
C ARG A 195 -30.86 -11.25 13.56
N GLY A 196 -31.20 -11.15 12.27
CA GLY A 196 -32.16 -10.15 11.80
C GLY A 196 -33.46 -10.21 12.60
N ALA A 197 -34.25 -9.13 12.56
CA ALA A 197 -35.45 -8.95 13.40
C ALA A 197 -36.45 -10.13 13.35
N ALA A 198 -36.47 -10.90 12.27
CA ALA A 198 -37.31 -12.08 12.09
C ALA A 198 -36.96 -13.29 12.99
N HIS A 199 -35.83 -13.28 13.70
CA HIS A 199 -35.34 -14.43 14.50
C HIS A 199 -35.19 -14.14 16.01
N LEU A 200 -35.75 -13.02 16.50
CA LEU A 200 -35.76 -12.68 17.92
C LEU A 200 -36.87 -13.45 18.65
N THR A 201 -36.54 -14.05 19.80
CA THR A 201 -37.51 -14.79 20.62
C THR A 201 -38.13 -13.89 21.70
N VAL A 202 -39.25 -14.33 22.31
CA VAL A 202 -39.89 -13.62 23.43
C VAL A 202 -38.89 -13.32 24.55
N GLU A 203 -37.99 -14.28 24.82
CA GLU A 203 -36.95 -14.18 25.85
C GLU A 203 -35.92 -13.09 25.54
N ASP A 204 -35.64 -12.83 24.26
CA ASP A 204 -34.74 -11.74 23.85
C ASP A 204 -35.36 -10.38 24.20
N TYR A 205 -36.65 -10.16 23.95
CA TYR A 205 -37.35 -8.92 24.30
C TYR A 205 -37.53 -8.74 25.81
N VAL A 206 -37.81 -9.82 26.54
CA VAL A 206 -37.84 -9.78 28.00
C VAL A 206 -36.48 -9.41 28.58
N SER A 207 -35.38 -9.89 27.98
CA SER A 207 -34.02 -9.51 28.39
C SER A 207 -33.67 -8.05 28.11
N LEU A 208 -34.40 -7.40 27.20
CA LEU A 208 -34.31 -5.97 26.89
C LEU A 208 -35.24 -5.11 27.77
N GLY A 209 -35.96 -5.72 28.72
CA GLY A 209 -36.79 -5.03 29.70
C GLY A 209 -38.27 -4.92 29.34
N LEU A 210 -38.73 -5.61 28.29
CA LEU A 210 -40.17 -5.67 27.99
C LEU A 210 -40.89 -6.66 28.91
N SER A 211 -42.17 -6.37 29.21
CA SER A 211 -43.04 -7.37 29.82
C SER A 211 -43.25 -8.53 28.83
N ARG A 212 -43.50 -9.73 29.35
CA ARG A 212 -43.69 -10.91 28.50
C ARG A 212 -44.87 -10.75 27.54
N ALA A 213 -45.95 -10.09 27.98
CA ALA A 213 -47.12 -9.81 27.16
C ALA A 213 -46.80 -8.85 26.00
N ASP A 214 -45.98 -7.83 26.25
CA ASP A 214 -45.57 -6.87 25.22
C ASP A 214 -44.58 -7.48 24.23
N ALA A 215 -43.71 -8.37 24.71
CA ALA A 215 -42.78 -9.13 23.87
C ALA A 215 -43.49 -10.09 22.90
N GLU A 216 -44.52 -10.79 23.39
CA GLU A 216 -45.35 -11.68 22.55
C GLU A 216 -46.14 -10.90 21.49
N LYS A 217 -46.69 -9.74 21.86
CA LYS A 217 -47.37 -8.85 20.92
C LYS A 217 -46.44 -8.30 19.83
N ALA A 218 -45.25 -7.83 20.19
CA ALA A 218 -44.27 -7.30 19.24
C ALA A 218 -43.82 -8.35 18.20
N ILE A 219 -43.68 -9.61 18.61
CA ILE A 219 -43.34 -10.71 17.68
C ILE A 219 -44.51 -11.04 16.75
N SER A 220 -45.76 -10.95 17.23
CA SER A 220 -46.95 -11.15 16.39
C SER A 220 -47.05 -10.05 15.33
N ASP A 221 -46.89 -8.78 15.71
CA ASP A 221 -46.98 -7.63 14.81
C ASP A 221 -45.92 -7.70 13.70
N ILE A 222 -44.68 -8.12 14.03
CA ILE A 222 -43.60 -8.29 13.04
C ILE A 222 -43.90 -9.44 12.07
N ARG A 223 -44.55 -10.52 12.53
CA ARG A 223 -44.93 -11.66 11.69
C ARG A 223 -46.09 -11.31 10.75
N GLU A 224 -47.04 -10.51 11.21
CA GLU A 224 -48.13 -10.00 10.37
C GLU A 224 -47.63 -9.01 9.32
N GLN A 225 -46.63 -8.17 9.63
CA GLN A 225 -46.02 -7.27 8.65
C GLN A 225 -45.11 -7.96 7.63
N ALA A 226 -44.66 -9.18 7.92
CA ALA A 226 -43.82 -9.99 7.05
C ALA A 226 -44.59 -10.99 6.18
N ALA A 227 -45.92 -11.08 6.35
CA ALA A 227 -46.84 -11.90 5.55
C ALA A 227 -47.51 -11.05 4.45
#